data_AF-A0A2W4NEH8-F1
#
_entry.id   AF-A0A2W4NEH8-F1
#
_cell.length_a   1.000
_cell.length_b   1.000
_cell.length_c   1.000
_cell.angle_alpha   90.00
_cell.angle_beta   90.00
_cell.angle_gamma   90.00
#
_symmetry.space_group_name_H-M   'P 1'
#
loop_
_entity.id
_entity.type
_entity.pdbx_description
1 polymer ?
#
loop_
_entity_poly.entity_id
_entity_poly.type
_entity_poly.pdbx_seq_one_letter_code
_entity_poly.pdbx_strand_id
1 'polypeptide(L)' 'MIGVRNIAKSFGARTLFQDVSLELLAGARYGLVGANGAGKTTFLEILAGDEPASDGTVTFP' A
#
# COMPACT_ATOMS: atom_id res chain seq x y z
N MET A 1 -15.42 -0.46 0.58
CA MET A 1 -14.35 0.23 -0.16
C MET A 1 -13.10 0.10 0.67
N ILE A 2 -11.92 -0.10 0.07
CA ILE A 2 -10.66 0.01 0.81
C ILE A 2 -10.13 1.44 0.63
N GLY A 3 -9.94 2.15 1.74
CA GLY A 3 -9.41 3.51 1.77
C GLY A 3 -7.94 3.51 2.20
N VAL A 4 -7.11 4.19 1.44
CA VAL A 4 -5.66 4.29 1.66
C VAL A 4 -5.31 5.77 1.85
N ARG A 5 -4.74 6.14 3.00
CA ARG A 5 -4.35 7.54 3.29
C ARG A 5 -2.91 7.64 3.75
N ASN A 6 -2.12 8.37 2.97
CA ASN A 6 -0.74 8.78 3.24
C ASN A 6 0.16 7.62 3.70
N ILE A 7 0.02 6.46 3.07
CA ILE A 7 0.74 5.27 3.53
C ILE A 7 2.19 5.32 3.08
N ALA A 8 3.07 5.00 4.01
CA ALA A 8 4.49 4.81 3.75
C ALA A 8 4.94 3.43 4.23
N LYS A 9 6.00 2.91 3.59
CA LYS A 9 6.66 1.70 4.04
C LYS A 9 8.17 1.81 3.91
N SER A 10 8.84 1.55 5.02
CA SER A 10 10.29 1.51 5.13
C SER A 10 10.75 0.25 5.84
N PHE A 11 11.89 -0.28 5.41
CA PHE A 11 12.63 -1.34 6.10
C PHE A 11 13.98 -0.77 6.53
N GLY A 12 14.14 -0.52 7.83
CA GLY A 12 15.29 0.22 8.37
C GLY A 12 15.39 1.60 7.74
N ALA A 13 16.56 1.94 7.18
CA ALA A 13 16.81 3.21 6.51
C ALA A 13 16.28 3.29 5.06
N ARG A 14 15.76 2.20 4.51
CA ARG A 14 15.30 2.14 3.11
C ARG A 14 13.80 2.36 3.03
N THR A 15 13.39 3.49 2.44
CA THR A 15 12.01 3.74 2.03
C THR A 15 11.70 3.00 0.74
N LEU A 16 10.61 2.24 0.71
CA LEU A 16 10.09 1.58 -0.51
C LEU A 16 9.15 2.51 -1.28
N PHE A 17 8.21 3.12 -0.55
CA PHE A 17 7.28 4.13 -1.05
C PHE A 17 6.78 4.99 0.10
N GLN A 18 6.26 6.17 -0.23
CA GLN A 18 5.69 7.14 0.69
C GLN A 18 4.57 7.92 -0.01
N ASP A 19 3.74 8.59 0.78
CA ASP A 19 2.66 9.47 0.30
C ASP A 19 1.62 8.80 -0.61
N VAL A 20 1.38 7.50 -0.43
CA VAL A 20 0.39 6.77 -1.22
C VAL A 20 -1.01 7.03 -0.63
N SER A 21 -1.90 7.62 -1.44
CA SER A 21 -3.31 7.81 -1.10
C SER A 21 -4.19 7.45 -2.28
N LEU A 22 -5.16 6.55 -2.07
CA LEU A 22 -6.08 6.10 -3.12
C LEU A 22 -7.33 5.44 -2.52
N GLU A 23 -8.34 5.22 -3.36
CA GLU A 23 -9.55 4.49 -3.01
C GLU A 23 -9.74 3.32 -3.96
N LEU A 24 -9.95 2.13 -3.38
CA LEU A 24 -10.24 0.91 -4.14
C LEU A 24 -11.73 0.57 -4.00
N LEU A 25 -12.42 0.61 -5.14
CA LEU A 25 -13.84 0.36 -5.24
C LEU A 25 -14.13 -1.13 -5.37
N ALA A 26 -15.23 -1.58 -4.77
CA ALA A 26 -15.68 -2.96 -4.91
C ALA A 26 -16.06 -3.26 -6.38
N GLY A 27 -15.69 -4.45 -6.86
CA GLY A 27 -15.96 -4.87 -8.24
C GLY A 27 -15.01 -4.33 -9.31
N ALA A 28 -14.10 -3.41 -8.96
CA ALA A 28 -13.07 -2.92 -9.88
C ALA A 28 -11.84 -3.85 -9.91
N ARG A 29 -11.09 -3.80 -11.02
CA ARG A 29 -9.81 -4.51 -11.18
C ARG A 29 -8.70 -3.49 -11.35
N TYR A 30 -7.67 -3.59 -10.53
CA TYR A 30 -6.53 -2.68 -10.52
C TYR A 30 -5.24 -3.43 -10.85
N GLY A 31 -4.36 -2.79 -11.62
CA GLY A 31 -3.02 -3.28 -11.90
C GLY A 31 -1.99 -2.41 -11.19
N LEU A 32 -1.07 -3.03 -10.46
CA LEU A 32 0.06 -2.36 -9.82
C LEU A 32 1.35 -2.66 -10.58
N VAL A 33 1.97 -1.64 -11.15
CA VAL A 33 3.20 -1.74 -11.95
C VAL A 33 4.32 -0.91 -11.36
N GLY A 34 5.57 -1.27 -11.67
CA GLY A 34 6.77 -0.60 -11.16
C GLY A 34 7.98 -1.52 -11.16
N ALA A 35 9.18 -0.97 -10.98
CA ALA A 35 10.43 -1.72 -10.99
C ALA A 35 10.51 -2.80 -9.89
N ASN A 36 11.40 -3.77 -10.04
CA ASN A 36 11.68 -4.75 -8.99
C ASN A 36 12.24 -4.05 -7.75
N GLY A 37 11.72 -4.43 -6.58
CA GLY A 37 12.09 -3.78 -5.31
C GLY A 37 11.42 -2.44 -5.03
N ALA A 38 10.46 -1.99 -5.84
CA ALA A 38 9.66 -0.78 -5.59
C ALA A 38 8.59 -0.94 -4.50
N GLY A 39 8.49 -2.11 -3.86
CA GLY A 39 7.52 -2.36 -2.78
C GLY A 39 6.12 -2.79 -3.21
N LYS A 40 5.94 -3.25 -4.47
CA LYS A 40 4.64 -3.70 -4.98
C LYS A 40 3.99 -4.81 -4.15
N THR A 41 4.70 -5.91 -3.91
CA THR A 41 4.22 -7.03 -3.09
C THR A 41 3.90 -6.56 -1.68
N THR A 42 4.81 -5.80 -1.07
CA THR A 42 4.62 -5.21 0.26
C THR A 42 3.40 -4.30 0.36
N PHE A 43 3.13 -3.49 -0.68
CA PHE A 43 1.93 -2.67 -0.72
C PHE A 43 0.67 -3.53 -0.76
N LEU A 44 0.65 -4.61 -1.55
CA LEU A 44 -0.48 -5.54 -1.59
C LEU A 44 -0.67 -6.30 -0.27
N GLU A 45 0.41 -6.70 0.41
CA GLU A 45 0.37 -7.32 1.74
C GLU A 45 -0.21 -6.35 2.79
N ILE A 46 0.15 -5.06 2.71
CA ILE A 46 -0.46 -4.01 3.56
C ILE A 46 -1.96 -3.89 3.31
N LEU A 47 -2.39 -3.91 2.05
CA LEU A 47 -3.82 -3.88 1.70
C LEU A 47 -4.56 -5.17 2.06
N ALA A 48 -3.86 -6.29 2.23
CA ALA A 48 -4.41 -7.56 2.70
C ALA A 48 -4.49 -7.62 4.24
N GLY A 49 -3.77 -6.73 4.94
CA GLY A 49 -3.65 -6.74 6.40
C GLY A 49 -2.55 -7.67 6.93
N ASP A 50 -1.74 -8.25 6.04
CA ASP A 50 -0.68 -9.20 6.38
C ASP A 50 0.61 -8.50 6.82
N GLU A 51 0.81 -7.24 6.41
CA GLU A 51 1.98 -6.43 6.74
C GLU A 51 1.55 -5.04 7.25
N PRO A 52 2.09 -4.55 8.39
CA PRO A 52 1.79 -3.20 8.84
C PRO A 52 2.47 -2.14 7.97
N ALA A 53 1.77 -1.03 7.73
CA ALA A 53 2.39 0.18 7.20
C ALA A 53 3.40 0.77 8.21
N SER A 54 4.39 1.52 7.72
CA SER A 54 5.27 2.31 8.58
C SER A 54 4.63 3.62 9.03
N ASP A 55 3.75 4.18 8.22
CA ASP A 55 2.96 5.38 8.51
C ASP A 55 1.67 5.36 7.67
N GLY A 56 0.71 6.20 8.02
CA GLY A 56 -0.59 6.30 7.38
C GLY A 56 -1.58 5.25 7.83
N THR A 57 -2.71 5.16 7.12
CA THR A 57 -3.83 4.29 7.49
C THR A 57 -4.47 3.59 6.30
N VAL A 58 -4.85 2.32 6.51
CA VAL A 58 -5.72 1.55 5.63
C VAL A 58 -7.06 1.35 6.34
N THR A 59 -8.16 1.69 5.67
CA THR A 59 -9.52 1.44 6.15
C THR A 59 -10.14 0.36 5.30
N PHE A 60 -10.73 -0.65 5.95
CA PHE A 60 -11.39 -1.79 5.31
C PHE A 60 -12.91 -1.56 5.22
N PRO A 61 -13.62 -2.28 4.32
CA PRO A 61 -15.08 -2.25 4.23
C PRO A 61 -15.78 -2.70 5.51
#